data_AF-A0A968YZ98-F1
#
_entry.id   AF-A0A968YZ98-F1
#
_cell.length_a   1.000
_cell.length_b   1.000
_cell.length_c   1.000
_cell.angle_alpha   90.00
_cell.angle_beta   90.00
_cell.angle_gamma   90.00
#
_symmetry.space_group_name_H-M   'P 1'
#
loop_
_entity.id
_entity.type
_entity.pdbx_description
1 polymer ?
#
loop_
_entity_poly.entity_id
_entity_poly.type
_entity_poly.pdbx_seq_one_letter_code
_entity_poly.pdbx_strand_id
1 'polypeptide(L)'
;MTVIKRDGQRESFDRSKLLRGVVTACGKTGIPAARLESLVDDIEAELQQRAVREVPSAEVGEAVLKSLKKLSEVAYVRFASVYRQFQGIRDFVEELHTLQGEQSPADRETAHPALERNAIATHQESAPNTLDPSPETVLF
;
A
#
# COMPACT_ATOMS: atom_id res chain seq x y z
N MET A 1 2.81 -28.35 7.95
CA MET A 1 3.14 -27.70 6.68
C MET A 1 4.63 -27.36 6.64
N THR A 2 5.22 -27.25 5.45
CA THR A 2 6.60 -26.76 5.29
C THR A 2 6.56 -25.25 5.00
N VAL A 3 7.43 -24.49 5.65
CA VAL A 3 7.63 -23.06 5.40
C VAL A 3 8.89 -22.85 4.56
N ILE A 4 8.77 -22.13 3.45
CA ILE A 4 9.91 -21.71 2.62
C ILE A 4 10.34 -20.30 3.06
N LYS A 5 11.52 -20.17 3.65
CA LYS A 5 12.10 -18.88 4.04
C LYS A 5 12.50 -18.04 2.82
N ARG A 6 12.75 -16.75 3.05
CA ARG A 6 13.23 -15.80 2.04
C ARG A 6 14.53 -16.21 1.34
N ASP A 7 15.40 -16.93 2.04
CA ASP A 7 16.66 -17.48 1.51
C ASP A 7 16.47 -18.83 0.78
N GLY A 8 15.23 -19.29 0.64
CA GLY A 8 14.88 -20.57 0.01
C GLY A 8 15.00 -21.78 0.94
N GLN A 9 15.45 -21.61 2.18
CA GLN A 9 15.51 -22.71 3.14
C GLN A 9 14.10 -23.19 3.49
N ARG A 10 13.93 -24.52 3.51
CA ARG A 10 12.69 -25.17 3.94
C ARG A 10 12.81 -25.58 5.40
N GLU A 11 11.87 -25.13 6.22
CA GLU A 11 11.74 -25.58 7.61
C GLU A 11 10.31 -26.07 7.87
N SER A 12 10.13 -26.94 8.87
CA SER A 12 8.79 -27.26 9.34
C SER A 12 8.20 -26.04 10.03
N PHE A 13 6.91 -25.77 9.81
CA PHE A 13 6.20 -24.73 10.55
C PHE A 13 6.26 -25.02 12.06
N ASP A 14 6.73 -24.04 12.84
CA ASP A 14 6.78 -24.11 14.30
C ASP A 14 5.85 -23.03 14.88
N ARG A 15 4.69 -23.47 15.38
CA ARG A 15 3.71 -22.62 16.07
C ARG A 15 4.33 -21.83 17.22
N SER A 16 5.21 -22.46 18.00
CA SER A 16 5.86 -21.82 19.16
C SER A 16 6.81 -20.70 18.74
N LYS A 17 7.46 -20.85 17.57
CA LYS A 17 8.27 -19.78 16.97
C LYS A 17 7.40 -18.59 16.53
N LEU A 18 6.26 -18.86 15.90
CA LEU A 18 5.31 -17.81 15.50
C LEU A 18 4.75 -17.06 16.71
N LEU A 19 4.30 -17.79 17.73
CA LEU A 19 3.77 -17.22 18.97
C LEU A 19 4.79 -16.31 19.66
N ARG A 20 6.06 -16.74 19.77
CA ARG A 20 7.13 -15.90 20.33
C ARG A 20 7.30 -14.59 19.56
N GLY A 21 7.22 -14.62 18.23
CA GLY A 21 7.27 -13.43 17.39
C GLY A 21 6.09 -12.49 17.64
N VAL A 22 4.88 -13.03 17.71
CA VAL A 22 3.64 -12.27 17.99
C VAL A 22 3.67 -11.65 19.39
N VAL A 23 4.05 -12.42 20.41
CA VAL A 23 4.18 -11.95 21.79
C VAL A 23 5.20 -10.81 21.89
N THR A 24 6.34 -10.95 21.23
CA THR A 24 7.38 -9.91 21.20
C THR A 24 6.85 -8.61 20.59
N ALA A 25 6.09 -8.70 19.50
CA ALA A 25 5.47 -7.52 18.87
C ALA A 25 4.36 -6.90 19.74
N CYS A 26 3.59 -7.71 20.45
CA CYS A 26 2.49 -7.24 21.29
C CYS A 26 2.97 -6.63 22.62
N GLY A 27 4.10 -7.08 23.19
CA GLY A 27 4.75 -6.44 24.34
C GLY A 27 3.77 -5.92 25.43
N LYS A 28 3.84 -4.62 25.75
CA LYS A 28 3.01 -3.95 26.77
C LYS A 28 1.66 -3.42 26.27
N THR A 29 1.12 -3.93 25.16
CA THR A 29 -0.18 -3.46 24.62
C THR A 29 -1.39 -3.79 25.49
N GLY A 30 -1.22 -4.60 26.54
CA GLY A 30 -2.32 -5.03 27.42
C GLY A 30 -3.19 -6.14 26.82
N ILE A 31 -2.76 -6.74 25.70
CA ILE A 31 -3.44 -7.88 25.10
C ILE A 31 -3.19 -9.14 25.94
N PRO A 32 -4.25 -9.87 26.37
CA PRO A 32 -4.08 -11.09 27.15
C PRO A 32 -3.43 -12.19 26.31
N ALA A 33 -2.55 -12.98 26.93
CA ALA A 33 -1.82 -14.07 26.28
C ALA A 33 -2.73 -15.05 25.53
N ALA A 34 -3.87 -15.41 26.13
CA ALA A 34 -4.87 -16.28 25.50
C ALA A 34 -5.35 -15.74 24.14
N ARG A 35 -5.45 -14.42 23.96
CA ARG A 35 -5.86 -13.82 22.68
C ARG A 35 -4.76 -13.92 21.63
N LEU A 36 -3.50 -13.88 22.05
CA LEU A 36 -2.35 -14.08 21.16
C LEU A 36 -2.24 -15.55 20.74
N GLU A 37 -2.51 -16.48 21.66
CA GLU A 37 -2.58 -17.90 21.35
C GLU A 37 -3.69 -18.19 20.34
N SER A 38 -4.92 -17.70 20.57
CA SER A 38 -6.02 -17.85 19.61
C SER A 38 -5.70 -17.25 18.25
N LEU A 39 -5.05 -16.08 18.20
CA LEU A 39 -4.62 -15.47 16.94
C LEU A 39 -3.66 -16.38 16.16
N VAL A 40 -2.72 -17.02 16.86
CA VAL A 40 -1.77 -17.96 16.25
C VAL A 40 -2.48 -19.23 15.77
N ASP A 41 -3.44 -19.74 16.55
CA ASP A 41 -4.26 -20.89 16.17
C ASP A 41 -5.09 -20.60 14.91
N ASP A 42 -5.70 -19.41 14.82
CA ASP A 42 -6.47 -18.98 13.66
C ASP A 42 -5.59 -18.92 12.40
N ILE A 43 -4.36 -18.40 12.53
CA ILE A 43 -3.40 -18.34 11.42
C ILE A 43 -2.97 -19.73 11.00
N GLU A 44 -2.63 -20.61 11.94
CA GLU A 44 -2.26 -21.99 11.64
C GLU A 44 -3.41 -22.73 10.93
N ALA A 45 -4.64 -22.54 11.41
CA ALA A 45 -5.83 -23.10 10.79
C ALA A 45 -6.05 -22.56 9.37
N GLU A 46 -5.93 -21.25 9.14
CA GLU A 46 -6.04 -20.65 7.80
C GLU A 46 -5.00 -21.23 6.83
N LEU A 47 -3.75 -21.34 7.27
CA LEU A 47 -2.67 -21.90 6.46
C LEU A 47 -2.90 -23.38 6.13
N GLN A 48 -3.41 -24.15 7.10
CA GLN A 48 -3.69 -25.58 6.92
C GLN A 48 -4.90 -25.82 6.00
N GLN A 49 -5.92 -24.95 6.04
CA GLN A 49 -7.12 -25.05 5.21
C GLN A 49 -6.83 -24.86 3.72
N ARG A 50 -5.77 -24.14 3.35
CA ARG A 50 -5.39 -23.90 1.95
C ARG A 50 -4.89 -25.16 1.22
N ALA A 51 -4.78 -26.31 1.89
CA ALA A 51 -4.33 -27.60 1.34
C ALA A 51 -2.98 -27.58 0.61
N VAL A 52 -2.16 -26.55 0.86
CA VAL A 52 -0.82 -26.40 0.31
C VAL A 52 0.22 -27.07 1.21
N ARG A 53 1.13 -27.83 0.58
CA ARG A 53 2.22 -28.53 1.30
C ARG A 53 3.34 -27.58 1.73
N GLU A 54 3.60 -26.55 0.93
CA GLU A 54 4.65 -25.56 1.15
C GLU A 54 4.03 -24.16 1.17
N VAL A 55 4.40 -23.37 2.16
CA VAL A 55 3.92 -21.99 2.36
C VAL A 55 5.14 -21.07 2.44
N PRO A 56 5.23 -20.01 1.64
CA PRO A 56 6.26 -19.00 1.80
C PRO A 56 6.19 -18.35 3.19
N SER A 57 7.33 -18.11 3.84
CA SER A 57 7.39 -17.39 5.11
C SER A 57 6.78 -16.00 5.02
N ALA A 58 6.73 -15.45 3.80
CA ALA A 58 6.11 -14.18 3.53
C ALA A 58 4.58 -14.22 3.77
N GLU A 59 3.91 -15.27 3.29
CA GLU A 59 2.46 -15.45 3.50
C GLU A 59 2.12 -15.60 4.98
N VAL A 60 2.96 -16.30 5.75
CA VAL A 60 2.81 -16.42 7.21
C VAL A 60 2.90 -15.04 7.86
N GLY A 61 3.88 -14.22 7.47
CA GLY A 61 4.03 -12.86 7.97
C GLY A 61 2.86 -11.95 7.62
N GLU A 62 2.32 -12.06 6.40
CA GLU A 62 1.14 -11.31 5.99
C GLU A 62 -0.12 -11.70 6.77
N ALA A 63 -0.32 -13.00 7.04
CA ALA A 63 -1.43 -13.46 7.87
C ALA A 63 -1.36 -12.90 9.29
N VAL A 64 -0.16 -12.82 9.87
CA VAL A 64 0.07 -12.16 11.18
C VAL A 64 -0.25 -10.67 11.10
N LEU A 65 0.27 -9.96 10.09
CA LEU A 65 0.03 -8.53 9.90
C LEU A 65 -1.46 -8.22 9.76
N LYS A 66 -2.19 -8.98 8.95
CA LYS A 66 -3.64 -8.83 8.77
C LYS A 66 -4.40 -9.01 10.10
N SER A 67 -3.96 -9.95 10.93
CA SER A 67 -4.57 -10.22 12.23
C SER A 67 -4.24 -9.14 13.25
N LEU A 68 -2.97 -8.71 13.31
CA LEU A 68 -2.51 -7.64 14.21
C LEU A 68 -3.13 -6.29 13.85
N LYS A 69 -3.33 -5.97 12.57
CA LYS A 69 -3.96 -4.72 12.14
C LYS A 69 -5.36 -4.54 12.75
N LYS A 70 -6.09 -5.64 12.95
CA LYS A 70 -7.42 -5.65 13.59
C LYS A 70 -7.35 -5.63 15.12
N LEU A 71 -6.24 -6.09 15.70
CA LEU A 71 -6.09 -6.29 17.13
C LEU A 71 -5.43 -5.08 17.81
N SER A 72 -4.34 -4.57 17.23
CA SER A 72 -3.61 -3.41 17.73
C SER A 72 -2.69 -2.84 16.65
N GLU A 73 -2.89 -1.57 16.32
CA GLU A 73 -2.05 -0.84 15.39
C GLU A 73 -0.59 -0.76 15.88
N VAL A 74 -0.36 -0.57 17.18
CA VAL A 74 0.98 -0.55 17.78
C VAL A 74 1.69 -1.90 17.61
N ALA A 75 0.98 -3.01 17.82
CA ALA A 75 1.55 -4.35 17.62
C ALA A 75 1.84 -4.63 16.15
N TYR A 76 0.94 -4.23 15.24
CA TYR A 76 1.13 -4.31 13.79
C TYR A 76 2.44 -3.62 13.37
N VAL A 77 2.60 -2.37 13.78
CA VAL A 77 3.75 -1.53 13.43
C VAL A 77 5.05 -2.16 13.94
N ARG A 78 5.08 -2.66 15.18
CA ARG A 78 6.23 -3.36 15.76
C ARG A 78 6.58 -4.65 15.03
N PHE A 79 5.57 -5.45 14.69
CA PHE A 79 5.80 -6.70 13.96
C PHE A 79 6.32 -6.43 12.54
N ALA A 80 5.71 -5.45 11.86
CA ALA A 80 6.14 -5.02 10.54
C ALA A 80 7.62 -4.61 10.55
N SER A 81 8.07 -3.84 11.56
CA SER A 81 9.46 -3.39 11.70
C SER A 81 10.48 -4.53 11.59
N VAL A 82 10.19 -5.68 12.20
CA VAL A 82 11.07 -6.86 12.19
C VAL A 82 10.89 -7.66 10.90
N TYR A 83 9.65 -7.81 10.43
CA TYR A 83 9.33 -8.63 9.26
C TYR A 83 9.86 -8.04 7.94
N ARG A 84 9.72 -6.72 7.72
CA ARG A 84 10.15 -6.08 6.47
C ARG A 84 11.62 -5.68 6.44
N GLN A 85 12.40 -5.88 7.52
CA GLN A 85 13.76 -5.34 7.64
C GLN A 85 13.82 -3.88 7.18
N PHE A 86 13.02 -3.01 7.81
CA PHE A 86 13.05 -1.58 7.52
C PHE A 86 14.49 -1.08 7.67
N GLN A 87 15.11 -0.60 6.59
CA GLN A 87 16.51 -0.15 6.62
C GLN A 87 16.64 1.25 7.24
N GLY A 88 15.52 1.89 7.59
CA GLY A 88 15.52 3.13 8.35
C GLY A 88 14.12 3.63 8.72
N ILE A 89 14.10 4.73 9.47
CA ILE A 89 12.89 5.43 9.91
C ILE A 89 12.04 5.94 8.73
N ARG A 90 12.67 6.21 7.57
CA ARG A 90 11.99 6.72 6.37
C ARG A 90 11.03 5.69 5.76
N ASP A 91 11.49 4.47 5.55
CA ASP A 91 10.66 3.36 5.05
C ASP A 91 9.44 3.13 5.96
N PHE A 92 9.63 3.30 7.28
CA PHE A 92 8.59 3.16 8.29
C PHE A 92 7.54 4.28 8.21
N VAL A 93 7.99 5.52 8.01
CA VAL A 93 7.10 6.69 7.85
C VAL A 93 6.33 6.60 6.54
N GLU A 94 6.95 6.18 5.44
CA GLU A 94 6.27 5.95 4.15
C GLU A 94 5.18 4.87 4.24
N GLU A 95 5.46 3.76 4.95
CA GLU A 95 4.45 2.72 5.19
C GLU A 95 3.30 3.23 6.08
N LEU A 96 3.59 4.05 7.09
CA LEU A 96 2.56 4.71 7.92
C LEU A 96 1.68 5.67 7.10
N HIS A 97 2.28 6.46 6.19
CA HIS A 97 1.52 7.29 5.25
C HIS A 97 0.62 6.47 4.34
N THR A 98 1.09 5.29 3.90
CA THR A 98 0.30 4.36 3.07
C THR A 98 -0.89 3.77 3.84
N LEU A 99 -0.78 3.61 5.16
CA LEU A 99 -1.86 3.10 6.02
C LEU A 99 -2.90 4.16 6.40
N GLN A 100 -2.53 5.45 6.38
CA GLN A 100 -3.42 6.58 6.71
C GLN A 100 -4.31 7.03 5.53
N GLY A 101 -4.10 6.48 4.34
CA GLY A 101 -4.96 6.66 3.17
C GLY A 101 -4.51 7.82 2.28
N GLU A 102 -3.97 7.49 1.12
CA GLU A 102 -4.44 7.91 -0.21
C GLU A 102 -3.52 7.29 -1.27
N GLN A 103 -4.09 6.98 -2.43
CA GLN A 103 -3.38 6.44 -3.57
C GLN A 103 -2.31 7.44 -4.04
N SER A 104 -1.06 7.04 -4.20
CA SER A 104 -0.10 7.82 -4.98
C SER A 104 -0.37 7.58 -6.47
N PRO A 105 -0.84 8.57 -7.25
CA PRO A 105 -0.96 8.44 -8.69
C PRO A 105 0.41 8.71 -9.31
N ALA A 106 1.35 7.76 -9.20
CA ALA A 106 2.66 7.86 -9.84
C ALA A 106 2.82 6.96 -11.08
N ASP A 107 1.88 6.03 -11.33
CA ASP A 107 1.92 5.11 -12.48
C ASP A 107 1.07 5.55 -13.68
N ARG A 108 0.81 6.86 -13.83
CA ARG A 108 0.07 7.42 -14.99
C ARG A 108 0.91 8.36 -15.86
N GLU A 109 2.17 8.02 -16.11
CA GLU A 109 2.94 8.73 -17.14
C GLU A 109 3.93 7.81 -17.84
N THR A 110 3.44 7.01 -18.79
CA THR A 110 4.18 6.55 -20.00
C THR A 110 3.29 5.70 -20.89
N ALA A 111 2.26 6.30 -21.51
CA ALA A 111 1.63 5.72 -22.70
C ALA A 111 0.87 6.79 -23.51
N HIS A 112 1.57 7.80 -24.03
CA HIS A 112 1.11 8.52 -25.20
C HIS A 112 1.92 8.04 -26.41
N PRO A 113 1.36 7.23 -27.32
CA PRO A 113 2.00 6.96 -28.59
C PRO A 113 1.94 8.22 -29.46
N ALA A 114 3.10 8.66 -29.93
CA ALA A 114 3.24 9.61 -31.01
C ALA A 114 2.80 9.00 -32.33
N LEU A 115 2.05 9.75 -33.15
CA LEU A 115 1.91 9.75 -34.63
C LEU A 115 0.57 10.46 -34.96
N GLU A 116 0.37 11.32 -35.96
CA GLU A 116 1.22 11.91 -36.99
C GLU A 116 0.42 13.06 -37.68
N ARG A 117 1.07 14.21 -37.89
CA ARG A 117 1.08 15.14 -39.04
C ARG A 117 -0.21 15.40 -39.87
N ASN A 118 -0.50 16.70 -40.11
CA ASN A 118 -0.57 17.37 -41.44
C ASN A 118 -0.99 18.86 -41.26
N ALA A 119 -0.13 19.85 -41.59
CA ALA A 119 0.01 20.59 -42.88
C ALA A 119 -0.69 21.99 -42.83
N ILE A 120 0.01 23.07 -42.45
CA ILE A 120 0.64 24.15 -43.26
C ILE A 120 -0.33 25.12 -44.03
N ALA A 121 -0.36 26.37 -43.54
CA ALA A 121 -0.48 27.71 -44.18
C ALA A 121 -1.62 28.07 -45.15
N THR A 122 -2.15 29.32 -45.03
CA THR A 122 -1.96 30.42 -46.02
C THR A 122 -3.06 31.51 -45.95
N HIS A 123 -2.61 32.79 -45.92
CA HIS A 123 -3.23 34.04 -46.42
C HIS A 123 -4.06 34.98 -45.54
N GLN A 124 -3.99 36.23 -45.99
CA GLN A 124 -4.03 37.55 -45.37
C GLN A 124 -4.98 38.38 -46.23
N GLU A 125 -5.91 39.15 -45.66
CA GLU A 125 -6.54 40.34 -46.30
C GLU A 125 -7.39 41.07 -45.23
N SER A 126 -6.98 42.25 -44.75
CA SER A 126 -7.26 43.61 -45.26
C SER A 126 -8.56 44.22 -44.74
N ALA A 127 -8.43 45.29 -43.94
CA ALA A 127 -9.47 46.29 -43.62
C ALA A 127 -9.83 47.11 -44.90
N PRO A 128 -10.81 48.05 -44.96
CA PRO A 128 -11.29 48.96 -43.88
C PRO A 128 -12.80 49.26 -43.88
N ASN A 129 -13.34 49.98 -42.90
CA ASN A 129 -13.87 51.35 -43.09
C ASN A 129 -14.52 51.94 -41.82
N THR A 130 -14.32 53.23 -41.67
CA THR A 130 -14.75 54.21 -40.67
C THR A 130 -16.25 54.51 -40.76
N LEU A 131 -16.94 54.74 -39.61
CA LEU A 131 -17.69 55.98 -39.28
C LEU A 131 -18.45 55.85 -37.94
N ASP A 132 -18.13 56.74 -36.99
CA ASP A 132 -18.95 57.16 -35.83
C ASP A 132 -20.06 58.13 -36.35
N PRO A 133 -21.26 58.35 -35.73
CA PRO A 133 -21.42 58.95 -34.40
C PRO A 133 -22.55 58.38 -33.50
N SER A 134 -22.35 58.52 -32.19
CA SER A 134 -23.36 58.61 -31.09
C SER A 134 -24.62 59.44 -31.46
N PRO A 135 -25.78 59.33 -30.78
CA PRO A 135 -25.91 59.81 -29.39
C PRO A 135 -26.95 59.09 -28.50
N GLU A 136 -27.05 59.53 -27.24
CA GLU A 136 -28.19 59.35 -26.31
C GLU A 136 -28.30 57.97 -25.62
N THR A 137 -28.56 57.82 -24.31
CA THR A 137 -28.94 58.75 -23.25
C THR A 137 -28.73 58.04 -21.91
N VAL A 138 -28.17 58.77 -20.94
CA VAL A 138 -28.19 58.47 -19.51
C VAL A 138 -29.63 58.48 -19.03
N LEU A 139 -30.09 57.50 -18.25
CA LEU A 139 -31.02 57.73 -17.13
C LEU A 139 -31.15 56.46 -16.28
N PHE A 140 -30.78 56.63 -15.00
CA PHE A 140 -30.83 55.73 -13.83
C PHE A 140 -29.65 54.78 -13.62
#